data_AF-A0A3N7FJQ8-F1
#
_entry.id   AF-A0A3N7FJQ8-F1
#
_cell.length_a   1.000
_cell.length_b   1.000
_cell.length_c   1.000
_cell.angle_alpha   90.00
_cell.angle_beta   90.00
_cell.angle_gamma   90.00
#
_symmetry.space_group_name_H-M   'P 1'
#
loop_
_entity.id
_entity.type
_entity.pdbx_description
1 polymer ?
#
loop_
_entity_poly.entity_id
_entity_poly.type
_entity_poly.pdbx_seq_one_letter_code
_entity_poly.pdbx_strand_id
1 'polypeptide(L)'
;MAKPDGSTSPETLPLIEGGKKDPSIRRQELLVGSGLAESLIDICIENAEELLRSNFGKEVIYEVATGGSGGILQETLGDKMNTLHEAIASLAAESKFEESDKDHVLENFHSSRTIRKLVMESSMFATTLWKKALKGKCEQWTQGHSSKVICAFLESSDAKISKLAKEELQPLIDRGILKLPEKKQPANK
;
A
#
# COMPACT_ATOMS: atom_id res chain seq x y z
N MET A 1 48.07 37.84 20.94
CA MET A 1 47.05 37.44 21.92
C MET A 1 45.71 37.51 21.22
N ALA A 2 45.02 36.38 21.04
CA ALA A 2 43.71 36.29 20.42
C ALA A 2 42.81 35.40 21.28
N LYS A 3 41.57 35.86 21.52
CA LYS A 3 40.40 35.16 22.08
C LYS A 3 39.16 36.06 21.82
N PRO A 4 37.92 35.55 21.82
CA PRO A 4 37.39 34.41 21.04
C PRO A 4 35.96 34.69 20.46
N ASP A 5 35.47 33.73 19.66
CA ASP A 5 34.07 33.27 19.48
C ASP A 5 32.89 34.26 19.34
N GLY A 6 32.33 34.29 18.13
CA GLY A 6 30.96 34.71 17.84
C GLY A 6 30.14 33.52 17.36
N SER A 7 29.24 33.06 18.24
CA SER A 7 28.30 31.95 18.08
C SER A 7 27.50 31.96 16.78
N THR A 8 27.35 30.78 16.18
CA THR A 8 26.26 30.44 15.25
C THR A 8 24.89 30.74 15.85
N SER A 9 24.00 31.34 15.06
CA SER A 9 22.55 31.18 15.24
C SER A 9 22.00 30.56 13.94
N PRO A 10 21.27 29.43 14.02
CA PRO A 10 20.57 28.90 12.86
C PRO A 10 19.45 29.86 12.50
N GLU A 11 19.42 30.33 11.24
CA GLU A 11 18.28 31.04 10.69
C GLU A 11 17.02 30.20 10.92
N THR A 12 16.25 30.61 11.92
CA THR A 12 14.94 30.03 12.19
C THR A 12 14.05 30.53 11.07
N LEU A 13 13.85 29.70 10.04
CA LEU A 13 12.88 29.96 8.99
C LEU A 13 11.57 30.38 9.66
N PRO A 14 11.01 31.56 9.34
CA PRO A 14 9.78 31.98 9.96
C PRO A 14 8.70 30.94 9.66
N LEU A 15 8.23 30.30 10.72
CA LEU A 15 6.97 29.54 10.72
C LEU A 15 5.91 30.52 10.23
N ILE A 16 5.56 30.43 8.95
CA ILE A 16 4.42 31.15 8.40
C ILE A 16 3.24 30.68 9.23
N GLU A 17 2.72 31.58 10.07
CA GLU A 17 1.54 31.36 10.89
C GLU A 17 0.43 30.88 9.96
N GLY A 18 0.11 29.59 10.05
CA GLY A 18 -0.74 28.90 9.09
C GLY A 18 -2.08 29.59 8.97
N GLY A 19 -2.66 29.62 7.76
CA GLY A 19 -3.94 30.29 7.51
C GLY A 19 -4.99 29.90 8.56
N LYS A 20 -5.80 30.86 9.00
CA LYS A 20 -6.70 30.82 10.19
C LYS A 20 -7.63 29.61 10.31
N LYS A 21 -7.80 28.83 9.23
CA LYS A 21 -8.67 27.65 9.16
C LYS A 21 -7.88 26.38 9.47
N ASP A 22 -8.45 25.53 10.31
CA ASP A 22 -7.88 24.22 10.63
C ASP A 22 -7.48 23.44 9.36
N PRO A 23 -6.25 22.90 9.29
CA PRO A 23 -5.78 22.19 8.10
C PRO A 23 -6.61 20.96 7.73
N SER A 24 -7.14 20.23 8.71
CA SER A 24 -7.96 19.04 8.46
C SER A 24 -9.31 19.42 7.87
N ILE A 25 -9.96 20.44 8.43
CA ILE A 25 -11.21 20.99 7.86
C ILE A 25 -10.97 21.47 6.42
N ARG A 26 -9.87 22.19 6.18
CA ARG A 26 -9.54 22.68 4.83
C ARG A 26 -9.32 21.53 3.84
N ARG A 27 -8.62 20.47 4.23
CA ARG A 27 -8.46 19.27 3.39
C ARG A 27 -9.81 18.59 3.14
N GLN A 28 -10.67 18.49 4.15
CA GLN A 28 -11.99 17.89 3.99
C GLN A 28 -12.81 18.64 2.95
N GLU A 29 -12.86 19.97 3.03
CA GLU A 29 -13.60 20.80 2.08
C GLU A 29 -13.03 20.72 0.66
N LEU A 30 -11.71 20.83 0.52
CA LEU A 30 -11.07 20.86 -0.80
C LEU A 30 -11.04 19.50 -1.48
N LEU A 31 -10.86 18.42 -0.73
CA LEU A 31 -10.70 17.08 -1.27
C LEU A 31 -12.03 16.33 -1.32
N VAL A 32 -12.79 16.33 -0.23
CA VAL A 32 -14.05 15.58 -0.12
C VAL A 32 -15.24 16.45 -0.52
N GLY A 33 -15.36 17.65 0.06
CA GLY A 33 -16.49 18.56 -0.17
C GLY A 33 -16.61 19.08 -1.60
N SER A 34 -15.50 19.08 -2.36
CA SER A 34 -15.48 19.45 -3.78
C SER A 34 -15.89 18.30 -4.72
N GLY A 35 -16.01 17.07 -4.23
CA GLY A 35 -16.20 15.86 -5.04
C GLY A 35 -14.93 15.31 -5.69
N LEU A 36 -13.78 15.99 -5.56
CA LEU A 36 -12.52 15.56 -6.18
C LEU A 36 -12.10 14.15 -5.73
N ALA A 37 -12.19 13.86 -4.43
CA ALA A 37 -11.86 12.55 -3.86
C ALA A 37 -12.70 11.43 -4.45
N GLU A 38 -14.00 11.68 -4.56
CA GLU A 38 -14.95 10.71 -5.09
C GLU A 38 -14.63 10.38 -6.55
N SER A 39 -14.47 11.42 -7.38
CA SER A 39 -14.08 11.22 -8.79
C SER A 39 -12.72 10.52 -8.93
N LEU A 40 -11.76 10.82 -8.05
CA LEU A 40 -10.45 10.17 -8.07
C LEU A 40 -10.55 8.68 -7.70
N ILE A 41 -11.36 8.32 -6.71
CA ILE A 41 -11.62 6.92 -6.35
C ILE A 41 -12.30 6.20 -7.52
N ASP A 42 -13.30 6.81 -8.15
CA ASP A 42 -14.00 6.21 -9.29
C ASP A 42 -13.05 5.94 -10.46
N ILE A 43 -12.19 6.91 -10.82
CA ILE A 43 -11.14 6.70 -11.84
C ILE A 43 -10.18 5.57 -11.44
N CYS A 44 -9.80 5.50 -10.17
CA CYS A 44 -8.95 4.42 -9.66
C CYS A 44 -9.61 3.05 -9.75
N ILE A 45 -10.92 2.95 -9.51
CA ILE A 45 -11.69 1.72 -9.64
C ILE A 45 -11.74 1.29 -11.11
N GLU A 46 -12.14 2.21 -11.99
CA GLU A 46 -12.32 1.93 -13.43
C GLU A 46 -11.01 1.55 -14.12
N ASN A 47 -9.89 2.14 -13.71
CA ASN A 47 -8.59 2.01 -14.37
C ASN A 47 -7.55 1.30 -13.50
N ALA A 48 -7.98 0.54 -12.47
CA ALA A 48 -7.10 -0.10 -11.50
C ALA A 48 -6.00 -0.92 -12.16
N GLU A 49 -6.36 -1.66 -13.21
CA GLU A 49 -5.45 -2.54 -13.95
C GLU A 49 -4.27 -1.77 -14.57
N GLU A 50 -4.57 -0.69 -15.30
CA GLU A 50 -3.60 0.14 -16.00
C GLU A 50 -2.75 0.94 -15.00
N LEU A 51 -3.39 1.56 -14.02
CA LEU A 51 -2.72 2.40 -13.03
C LEU A 51 -1.73 1.59 -12.19
N LEU A 52 -2.09 0.39 -11.74
CA LEU A 52 -1.20 -0.49 -10.97
C LEU A 52 0.08 -0.85 -11.73
N ARG A 53 -0.02 -1.04 -13.05
CA ARG A 53 1.13 -1.38 -13.91
C ARG A 53 1.92 -0.16 -14.37
N SER A 54 1.38 1.04 -14.20
CA SER A 54 2.03 2.29 -14.58
C SER A 54 3.18 2.63 -13.64
N ASN A 55 4.23 3.26 -14.18
CA ASN A 55 5.32 3.77 -13.36
C ASN A 55 4.86 4.88 -12.39
N PHE A 56 3.82 5.64 -12.72
CA PHE A 56 3.34 6.73 -11.86
C PHE A 56 1.93 6.47 -11.31
N GLY A 57 1.07 5.82 -12.09
CA GLY A 57 -0.30 5.49 -11.66
C GLY A 57 -0.34 4.66 -10.39
N LYS A 58 0.69 3.82 -10.16
CA LYS A 58 0.80 2.99 -8.98
C LYS A 58 0.85 3.79 -7.67
N GLU A 59 1.46 4.98 -7.69
CA GLU A 59 1.54 5.84 -6.50
C GLU A 59 0.19 6.52 -6.24
N VAL A 60 -0.56 6.86 -7.29
CA VAL A 60 -1.94 7.37 -7.16
C VAL A 60 -2.83 6.30 -6.53
N ILE A 61 -2.80 5.07 -7.06
CA ILE A 61 -3.55 3.94 -6.50
C ILE A 61 -3.18 3.71 -5.05
N TYR A 62 -1.88 3.74 -4.73
CA TYR A 62 -1.41 3.57 -3.37
C TYR A 62 -1.98 4.62 -2.41
N GLU A 63 -1.81 5.91 -2.70
CA GLU A 63 -2.27 7.00 -1.84
C GLU A 63 -3.80 6.99 -1.66
N VAL A 64 -4.54 6.68 -2.73
CA VAL A 64 -5.99 6.57 -2.65
C VAL A 64 -6.38 5.36 -1.83
N ALA A 65 -5.83 4.18 -2.10
CA ALA A 65 -6.20 2.92 -1.44
C ALA A 65 -5.74 2.83 0.03
N THR A 66 -4.77 3.64 0.48
CA THR A 66 -4.45 3.81 1.92
C THR A 66 -5.38 4.78 2.63
N GLY A 67 -6.27 5.46 1.91
CA GLY A 67 -7.26 6.40 2.44
C GLY A 67 -6.77 7.85 2.51
N GLY A 68 -5.65 8.16 1.86
CA GLY A 68 -5.03 9.47 1.86
C GLY A 68 -4.44 9.88 3.22
N SER A 69 -3.90 11.09 3.29
CA SER A 69 -3.25 11.60 4.49
C SER A 69 -4.20 11.60 5.70
N GLY A 70 -3.81 10.91 6.76
CA GLY A 70 -4.61 10.77 7.98
C GLY A 70 -5.87 9.93 7.83
N GLY A 71 -6.02 9.17 6.74
CA GLY A 71 -7.22 8.37 6.50
C GLY A 71 -8.45 9.21 6.15
N ILE A 72 -8.26 10.44 5.67
CA ILE A 72 -9.33 11.41 5.38
C ILE A 72 -10.43 10.86 4.46
N LEU A 73 -10.08 9.95 3.55
CA LEU A 73 -11.04 9.33 2.64
C LEU A 73 -11.91 8.27 3.33
N GLN A 74 -11.38 7.60 4.36
CA GLN A 74 -12.06 6.49 5.03
C GLN A 74 -13.31 6.95 5.78
N GLU A 75 -13.28 8.15 6.37
CA GLU A 75 -14.38 8.66 7.21
C GLU A 75 -15.65 8.96 6.41
N THR A 76 -15.53 9.36 5.15
CA THR A 76 -16.66 9.81 4.32
C THR A 76 -16.91 8.93 3.10
N LEU A 77 -15.88 8.28 2.56
CA LEU A 77 -15.93 7.51 1.31
C LEU A 77 -15.56 6.03 1.52
N GLY A 78 -15.71 5.51 2.75
CA GLY A 78 -15.32 4.15 3.13
C GLY A 78 -15.90 3.04 2.24
N ASP A 79 -17.15 3.17 1.80
CA ASP A 79 -17.76 2.18 0.90
C ASP A 79 -17.13 2.17 -0.49
N LYS A 80 -16.80 3.34 -1.05
CA LYS A 80 -16.09 3.43 -2.34
C LYS A 80 -14.65 2.93 -2.21
N MET A 81 -14.00 3.21 -1.10
CA MET A 81 -12.69 2.66 -0.76
C MET A 81 -12.70 1.13 -0.72
N ASN A 82 -13.73 0.53 -0.12
CA ASN A 82 -13.92 -0.92 -0.13
C ASN A 82 -14.08 -1.44 -1.58
N THR A 83 -14.84 -0.75 -2.43
CA THR A 83 -14.97 -1.10 -3.85
C THR A 83 -13.63 -1.05 -4.60
N LEU A 84 -12.78 -0.06 -4.31
CA LEU A 84 -11.42 0.00 -4.87
C LEU A 84 -10.56 -1.19 -4.41
N HIS A 85 -10.60 -1.52 -3.12
CA HIS A 85 -9.90 -2.70 -2.60
C HIS A 85 -10.39 -3.99 -3.26
N GLU A 86 -11.70 -4.13 -3.44
CA GLU A 86 -12.34 -5.27 -4.12
C GLU A 86 -11.95 -5.36 -5.60
N ALA A 87 -11.82 -4.22 -6.30
CA ALA A 87 -11.39 -4.16 -7.69
C ALA A 87 -9.93 -4.64 -7.84
N ILE A 88 -9.01 -4.11 -7.01
CA ILE A 88 -7.61 -4.53 -6.99
C ILE A 88 -7.49 -6.02 -6.63
N ALA A 89 -8.27 -6.49 -5.65
CA ALA A 89 -8.26 -7.88 -5.24
C ALA A 89 -8.86 -8.82 -6.30
N SER A 90 -9.83 -8.36 -7.12
CA SER A 90 -10.32 -9.11 -8.28
C SER A 90 -9.20 -9.34 -9.30
N LEU A 91 -8.45 -8.29 -9.64
CA LEU A 91 -7.32 -8.39 -10.56
C LEU A 91 -6.26 -9.39 -10.06
N ALA A 92 -6.03 -9.43 -8.74
CA ALA A 92 -5.10 -10.39 -8.14
C ALA A 92 -5.65 -11.83 -8.06
N ALA A 93 -6.96 -12.02 -8.23
CA ALA A 93 -7.62 -13.32 -8.20
C ALA A 93 -7.71 -13.98 -9.59
N GLU A 94 -7.34 -13.26 -10.66
CA GLU A 94 -7.20 -13.77 -12.02
C GLU A 94 -6.22 -14.97 -12.07
N SER A 95 -6.35 -15.79 -13.11
CA SER A 95 -5.48 -16.97 -13.23
C SER A 95 -4.04 -16.54 -13.51
N LYS A 96 -3.08 -17.14 -12.80
CA LYS A 96 -1.65 -16.97 -13.09
C LYS A 96 -1.27 -17.35 -14.52
N PHE A 97 -2.00 -18.30 -15.10
CA PHE A 97 -1.70 -18.93 -16.40
C PHE A 97 -2.64 -18.50 -17.51
N GLU A 98 -3.42 -17.43 -17.31
CA GLU A 98 -4.14 -16.84 -18.43
C GLU A 98 -3.15 -16.40 -19.52
N GLU A 99 -3.42 -16.80 -20.76
CA GLU A 99 -2.64 -16.40 -21.93
C GLU A 99 -2.88 -14.91 -22.21
N SER A 100 -2.13 -14.08 -21.49
CA SER A 100 -2.08 -12.64 -21.62
C SER A 100 -0.65 -12.24 -21.94
N ASP A 101 -0.48 -11.29 -22.87
CA ASP A 101 0.83 -10.68 -23.15
C ASP A 101 1.36 -9.84 -21.96
N LYS A 102 0.56 -9.67 -20.91
CA LYS A 102 0.89 -8.88 -19.73
C LYS A 102 1.12 -9.77 -18.53
N ASP A 103 2.18 -9.48 -17.77
CA ASP A 103 2.41 -10.07 -16.46
C ASP A 103 1.18 -9.90 -15.55
N HIS A 104 0.88 -10.96 -14.79
CA HIS A 104 -0.12 -10.94 -13.72
C HIS A 104 0.19 -9.84 -12.69
N VAL A 105 -0.81 -9.21 -12.08
CA VAL A 105 -0.60 -8.07 -11.16
C VAL A 105 0.25 -8.40 -9.93
N LEU A 106 0.29 -9.66 -9.51
CA LEU A 106 1.18 -10.10 -8.42
C LEU A 106 2.63 -10.32 -8.87
N GLU A 107 2.89 -10.42 -10.17
CA GLU A 107 4.23 -10.63 -10.74
C GLU A 107 4.79 -9.41 -11.47
N ASN A 108 3.94 -8.50 -11.96
CA ASN A 108 4.40 -7.28 -12.61
C ASN A 108 5.22 -6.40 -11.65
N PHE A 109 6.30 -5.80 -12.17
CA PHE A 109 7.28 -5.05 -11.38
C PHE A 109 6.68 -3.89 -10.57
N HIS A 110 5.72 -3.16 -11.13
CA HIS A 110 5.13 -1.97 -10.52
C HIS A 110 3.98 -2.33 -9.57
N SER A 111 3.07 -3.18 -10.01
CA SER A 111 1.89 -3.55 -9.24
C SER A 111 2.24 -4.40 -8.03
N SER A 112 3.14 -5.39 -8.15
CA SER A 112 3.53 -6.25 -7.03
C SER A 112 4.12 -5.47 -5.85
N ARG A 113 4.96 -4.45 -6.12
CA ARG A 113 5.52 -3.56 -5.10
C ARG A 113 4.44 -2.75 -4.40
N THR A 114 3.48 -2.25 -5.17
CA THR A 114 2.38 -1.43 -4.67
C THR A 114 1.43 -2.25 -3.81
N ILE A 115 1.01 -3.41 -4.30
CA ILE A 115 0.16 -4.36 -3.55
C ILE A 115 0.87 -4.79 -2.26
N ARG A 116 2.18 -5.07 -2.32
CA ARG A 116 2.97 -5.37 -1.12
C ARG A 116 2.92 -4.24 -0.08
N LYS A 117 3.10 -2.99 -0.50
CA LYS A 117 2.99 -1.82 0.40
C LYS A 117 1.59 -1.75 1.02
N LEU A 118 0.55 -1.88 0.20
CA LEU A 118 -0.85 -1.84 0.66
C LEU A 118 -1.16 -2.92 1.69
N VAL A 119 -0.63 -4.15 1.52
CA VAL A 119 -0.79 -5.23 2.52
C VAL A 119 -0.21 -4.85 3.88
N MET A 120 0.92 -4.15 3.91
CA MET A 120 1.57 -3.77 5.16
C MET A 120 0.88 -2.59 5.85
N GLU A 121 0.23 -1.70 5.10
CA GLU A 121 -0.23 -0.41 5.59
C GLU A 121 -1.77 -0.28 5.71
N SER A 122 -2.52 -1.14 5.03
CA SER A 122 -3.99 -1.14 5.06
C SER A 122 -4.51 -2.52 5.45
N SER A 123 -4.96 -2.65 6.70
CA SER A 123 -5.51 -3.90 7.22
C SER A 123 -6.81 -4.32 6.51
N MET A 124 -7.62 -3.33 6.10
CA MET A 124 -8.81 -3.55 5.28
C MET A 124 -8.43 -4.17 3.94
N PHE A 125 -7.49 -3.55 3.22
CA PHE A 125 -7.03 -4.06 1.93
C PHE A 125 -6.43 -5.46 2.05
N ALA A 126 -5.54 -5.68 3.03
CA ALA A 126 -4.92 -6.98 3.26
C ALA A 126 -5.98 -8.07 3.50
N THR A 127 -7.00 -7.77 4.32
CA THR A 127 -8.11 -8.69 4.58
C THR A 127 -8.90 -9.01 3.31
N THR A 128 -9.21 -8.00 2.51
CA THR A 128 -9.94 -8.15 1.23
C THR A 128 -9.13 -8.99 0.23
N LEU A 129 -7.86 -8.63 0.02
CA LEU A 129 -6.95 -9.35 -0.87
C LEU A 129 -6.80 -10.81 -0.46
N TRP A 130 -6.61 -11.07 0.85
CA TRP A 130 -6.46 -12.45 1.34
C TRP A 130 -7.69 -13.29 1.03
N LYS A 131 -8.87 -12.81 1.42
CA LYS A 131 -10.13 -13.54 1.25
C LYS A 131 -10.46 -13.80 -0.22
N LYS A 132 -10.18 -12.83 -1.09
CA LYS A 132 -10.59 -12.89 -2.50
C LYS A 132 -9.58 -13.60 -3.41
N ALA A 133 -8.29 -13.36 -3.20
CA ALA A 133 -7.26 -13.77 -4.16
C ALA A 133 -6.30 -14.85 -3.64
N LEU A 134 -5.98 -14.86 -2.34
CA LEU A 134 -4.82 -15.63 -1.85
C LEU A 134 -5.16 -16.87 -1.04
N LYS A 135 -6.25 -16.85 -0.25
CA LYS A 135 -6.60 -17.96 0.65
C LYS A 135 -6.76 -19.28 -0.12
N GLY A 136 -5.98 -20.28 0.28
CA GLY A 136 -5.92 -21.61 -0.33
C GLY A 136 -5.16 -21.67 -1.66
N LYS A 137 -4.50 -20.57 -2.06
CA LYS A 137 -3.79 -20.45 -3.34
C LYS A 137 -2.34 -19.99 -3.19
N CYS A 138 -1.83 -19.82 -1.95
CA CYS A 138 -0.50 -19.23 -1.73
C CYS A 138 0.66 -20.01 -2.37
N GLU A 139 0.53 -21.33 -2.52
CA GLU A 139 1.57 -22.17 -3.13
C GLU A 139 1.94 -21.73 -4.56
N GLN A 140 0.96 -21.21 -5.32
CA GLN A 140 1.14 -20.71 -6.70
C GLN A 140 1.98 -19.42 -6.77
N TRP A 141 2.08 -18.71 -5.64
CA TRP A 141 2.70 -17.39 -5.52
C TRP A 141 4.01 -17.42 -4.71
N THR A 142 4.65 -18.59 -4.60
CA THR A 142 5.84 -18.79 -3.76
C THR A 142 7.16 -18.32 -4.37
N GLN A 143 7.15 -17.88 -5.63
CA GLN A 143 8.34 -17.47 -6.40
C GLN A 143 8.19 -16.06 -6.96
N GLY A 144 9.26 -15.51 -7.54
CA GLY A 144 9.19 -14.24 -8.26
C GLY A 144 8.82 -13.03 -7.39
N HIS A 145 8.14 -12.05 -7.97
CA HIS A 145 7.68 -10.87 -7.23
C HIS A 145 6.49 -11.21 -6.31
N SER A 146 5.64 -12.15 -6.71
CA SER A 146 4.47 -12.55 -5.93
C SER A 146 4.82 -13.12 -4.56
N SER A 147 5.96 -13.82 -4.44
CA SER A 147 6.49 -14.30 -3.16
C SER A 147 6.65 -13.19 -2.11
N LYS A 148 7.07 -11.99 -2.53
CA LYS A 148 7.25 -10.83 -1.64
C LYS A 148 5.91 -10.24 -1.21
N VAL A 149 4.88 -10.37 -2.03
CA VAL A 149 3.52 -9.93 -1.69
C VAL A 149 2.94 -10.84 -0.61
N ILE A 150 2.99 -12.17 -0.80
CA ILE A 150 2.45 -13.09 0.21
C ILE A 150 3.26 -13.06 1.52
N CYS A 151 4.59 -12.91 1.45
CA CYS A 151 5.42 -12.74 2.65
C CYS A 151 5.09 -11.47 3.44
N ALA A 152 4.62 -10.39 2.80
CA ALA A 152 4.29 -9.15 3.49
C ALA A 152 3.11 -9.30 4.47
N PHE A 153 2.26 -10.31 4.30
CA PHE A 153 1.24 -10.62 5.31
C PHE A 153 1.85 -11.04 6.65
N LEU A 154 2.98 -11.75 6.64
CA LEU A 154 3.73 -12.12 7.85
C LEU A 154 4.46 -10.93 8.47
N GLU A 155 4.70 -9.88 7.69
CA GLU A 155 5.35 -8.63 8.09
C GLU A 155 4.33 -7.57 8.58
N SER A 156 3.03 -7.83 8.43
CA SER A 156 1.98 -6.90 8.86
C SER A 156 2.03 -6.66 10.37
N SER A 157 1.86 -5.39 10.77
CA SER A 157 1.73 -5.01 12.19
C SER A 157 0.40 -5.44 12.81
N ASP A 158 -0.60 -5.79 11.98
CA ASP A 158 -1.86 -6.34 12.47
C ASP A 158 -1.70 -7.83 12.79
N ALA A 159 -1.78 -8.16 14.09
CA ALA A 159 -1.65 -9.52 14.59
C ALA A 159 -2.70 -10.48 13.99
N LYS A 160 -3.88 -9.99 13.61
CA LYS A 160 -4.92 -10.82 13.00
C LYS A 160 -4.51 -11.25 11.60
N ILE A 161 -3.98 -10.32 10.81
CA ILE A 161 -3.52 -10.56 9.44
C ILE A 161 -2.33 -11.51 9.43
N SER A 162 -1.32 -11.22 10.24
CA SER A 162 -0.12 -12.06 10.31
C SER A 162 -0.40 -13.46 10.83
N LYS A 163 -1.28 -13.63 11.84
CA LYS A 163 -1.71 -14.96 12.32
C LYS A 163 -2.44 -15.74 11.24
N LEU A 164 -3.39 -15.10 10.57
CA LEU A 164 -4.20 -15.72 9.52
C LEU A 164 -3.35 -16.18 8.33
N ALA A 165 -2.34 -15.40 7.94
CA ALA A 165 -1.42 -15.81 6.90
C ALA A 165 -0.45 -16.91 7.36
N LYS A 166 -0.02 -16.89 8.63
CA LYS A 166 0.90 -17.90 9.18
C LYS A 166 0.34 -19.32 9.08
N GLU A 167 -0.97 -19.50 9.27
CA GLU A 167 -1.63 -20.80 9.16
C GLU A 167 -1.41 -21.45 7.77
N GLU A 168 -1.45 -20.67 6.70
CA GLU A 168 -1.27 -21.17 5.33
C GLU A 168 0.20 -21.16 4.86
N LEU A 169 0.97 -20.15 5.27
CA LEU A 169 2.33 -19.94 4.79
C LEU A 169 3.40 -20.75 5.55
N GLN A 170 3.17 -21.08 6.83
CA GLN A 170 4.17 -21.80 7.64
C GLN A 170 4.56 -23.16 7.03
N PRO A 171 3.62 -24.01 6.57
CA PRO A 171 3.99 -25.27 5.90
C PRO A 171 4.82 -25.07 4.62
N LEU A 172 4.61 -23.97 3.89
CA LEU A 172 5.40 -23.64 2.70
C LEU A 172 6.83 -23.23 3.04
N ILE A 173 7.00 -22.54 4.17
CA ILE A 173 8.31 -22.15 4.72
C ILE A 173 9.05 -23.40 5.22
N ASP A 174 8.37 -24.25 5.99
CA ASP A 174 8.97 -25.46 6.58
C ASP A 174 9.45 -26.44 5.50
N ARG A 175 8.72 -26.52 4.37
CA ARG A 175 9.14 -27.30 3.19
C ARG A 175 10.22 -26.63 2.34
N GLY A 176 10.64 -25.41 2.69
CA GLY A 176 11.64 -24.63 1.95
C GLY A 176 11.16 -24.09 0.60
N ILE A 177 9.84 -24.15 0.32
CA ILE A 177 9.23 -23.68 -0.93
C ILE A 177 9.14 -22.15 -0.92
N LEU A 178 8.67 -21.58 0.19
CA LEU A 178 8.59 -20.13 0.39
C LEU A 178 9.82 -19.63 1.15
N LYS A 179 10.59 -18.74 0.51
CA LYS A 179 11.74 -18.07 1.14
C LYS A 179 11.30 -16.74 1.73
N LEU A 180 11.59 -16.54 3.02
CA LEU A 180 11.37 -15.25 3.65
C LEU A 180 12.37 -14.21 3.11
N PRO A 181 11.96 -12.94 2.95
CA PRO A 181 12.89 -11.87 2.58
C PRO A 181 13.99 -11.75 3.64
N GLU A 182 15.25 -11.65 3.21
CA GLU A 182 16.35 -11.36 4.12
C GLU A 182 16.09 -10.00 4.78
N LYS A 183 16.00 -9.98 6.12
CA LYS A 183 15.95 -8.72 6.87
C LYS A 183 17.30 -8.03 6.68
N LYS A 184 17.33 -7.00 5.83
CA LYS A 184 18.47 -6.07 5.79
C LYS A 184 18.61 -5.47 7.19
N GLN A 185 19.70 -5.81 7.88
CA GLN A 185 20.06 -5.12 9.11
C GLN A 185 20.15 -3.62 8.81
N PRO A 186 19.61 -2.74 9.67
CA PRO A 186 19.84 -1.32 9.51
C PRO A 186 21.34 -1.09 9.52
N ALA A 187 21.85 -0.44 8.47
CA ALA A 187 23.24 -0.02 8.44
C ALA A 187 23.46 0.90 9.65
N ASN A 188 24.26 0.45 10.62
CA ASN A 188 24.76 1.31 11.68
C ASN A 188 25.40 2.54 11.03
N LYS A 189 24.77 3.70 11.20
CA LYS A 189 25.40 5.00 10.98
C LYS A 189 25.86 5.53 12.33
#